data_AF-A0A9D2R3G1-F1
#
_entry.id   AF-A0A9D2R3G1-F1
#
_cell.length_a   1.000
_cell.length_b   1.000
_cell.length_c   1.000
_cell.angle_alpha   90.00
_cell.angle_beta   90.00
_cell.angle_gamma   90.00
#
_symmetry.space_group_name_H-M   'P 1'
#
loop_
_entity.id
_entity.type
_entity.pdbx_description
1 polymer ?
#
loop_
_entity_poly.entity_id
_entity_poly.type
_entity_poly.pdbx_seq_one_letter_code
_entity_poly.pdbx_strand_id
1 'polypeptide(L)'
;MKGIILKDLYDNFCIPKNAAAHIFAGLITIPVGFLVRSEYYYILFSMIILPLFGGCALEYPTEQEERAHFTKLLATFPVSGAQIVTAKYILGLCYAAVCNLLALMCAMAQVYVHHTVSLSEALRIWGIGISISLIFLSLI
;
A
#
# COMPACT_ATOMS: atom_id res chain seq x y z
N MET A 1 -21.54 -2.47 -2.47
CA MET A 1 -20.15 -1.95 -2.52
C MET A 1 -19.55 -1.74 -1.12
N LYS A 2 -20.10 -0.89 -0.24
CA LYS A 2 -19.52 -0.63 1.10
C LYS A 2 -19.25 -1.89 1.95
N GLY A 3 -20.15 -2.88 1.92
CA GLY A 3 -19.96 -4.13 2.67
C GLY A 3 -18.80 -5.01 2.18
N ILE A 4 -18.44 -4.93 0.89
CA ILE A 4 -17.32 -5.69 0.30
C ILE A 4 -16.01 -5.05 0.74
N ILE A 5 -15.92 -3.72 0.64
CA ILE A 5 -14.77 -2.93 1.12
C ILE A 5 -14.54 -3.16 2.62
N LEU A 6 -15.62 -3.19 3.42
CA LEU A 6 -15.53 -3.43 4.85
C LEU A 6 -15.07 -4.85 5.18
N LYS A 7 -15.49 -5.85 4.40
CA LYS A 7 -15.03 -7.24 4.52
C LYS A 7 -13.52 -7.34 4.22
N ASP A 8 -13.05 -6.74 3.13
CA ASP A 8 -11.63 -6.77 2.77
C ASP A 8 -10.76 -6.04 3.81
N LEU A 9 -11.26 -4.94 4.37
CA LEU A 9 -10.62 -4.24 5.48
C LEU A 9 -10.60 -5.09 6.76
N TYR A 10 -11.69 -5.82 7.02
CA TYR A 10 -11.79 -6.73 8.16
C TYR A 10 -10.83 -7.93 8.04
N ASP A 11 -10.69 -8.51 6.85
CA ASP A 11 -9.75 -9.62 6.62
C ASP A 11 -8.29 -9.18 6.79
N ASN A 12 -7.97 -7.92 6.47
CA ASN A 12 -6.64 -7.34 6.71
C ASN A 12 -6.36 -7.03 8.19
N PHE A 13 -7.30 -6.42 8.90
CA PHE A 13 -7.06 -5.87 10.24
C PHE A 13 -7.62 -6.69 11.40
N CYS A 14 -8.67 -7.48 11.18
CA CYS A 14 -9.32 -8.24 12.26
C CYS A 14 -8.73 -9.65 12.42
N ILE A 15 -8.06 -10.17 11.38
CA ILE A 15 -7.30 -11.41 11.51
C ILE A 15 -5.99 -11.09 12.23
N PRO A 16 -5.81 -11.57 13.48
CA PRO A 16 -4.74 -11.09 14.35
C PRO A 16 -3.35 -11.35 13.77
N LYS A 17 -3.20 -12.40 12.96
CA LYS A 17 -1.96 -12.73 12.25
C LYS A 17 -1.58 -11.69 11.18
N ASN A 18 -2.54 -11.28 10.34
CA ASN A 18 -2.30 -10.36 9.23
C ASN A 18 -2.17 -8.92 9.74
N ALA A 19 -2.97 -8.56 10.74
CA ALA A 19 -2.90 -7.28 11.43
C ALA A 19 -1.56 -7.10 12.16
N ALA A 20 -1.11 -8.12 12.88
CA ALA A 20 0.20 -8.09 13.53
C ALA A 20 1.33 -7.94 12.49
N ALA A 21 1.27 -8.63 11.35
CA ALA A 21 2.26 -8.48 10.29
C ALA A 21 2.29 -7.06 9.70
N HIS A 22 1.12 -6.47 9.41
CA HIS A 22 1.03 -5.09 8.91
C HIS A 22 1.53 -4.05 9.93
N ILE A 23 1.15 -4.21 11.21
CA ILE A 23 1.60 -3.34 12.28
C ILE A 23 3.11 -3.45 12.45
N PHE A 24 3.65 -4.66 12.48
CA PHE A 24 5.09 -4.88 12.65
C PHE A 24 5.90 -4.36 11.46
N ALA A 25 5.42 -4.60 10.24
CA ALA A 25 6.03 -4.08 9.03
C ALA A 25 5.97 -2.54 9.01
N GLY A 26 4.85 -1.91 9.38
CA GLY A 26 4.75 -0.46 9.51
C GLY A 26 5.67 0.11 10.61
N LEU A 27 5.73 -0.55 11.77
CA LEU A 27 6.56 -0.15 12.91
C LEU A 27 8.05 -0.19 12.59
N ILE A 28 8.51 -1.09 11.72
CA ILE A 28 9.92 -1.14 11.29
C ILE A 28 10.16 -0.22 10.11
N THR A 29 9.29 -0.26 9.10
CA THR A 29 9.53 0.41 7.82
C THR A 29 9.44 1.92 7.94
N ILE A 30 8.46 2.44 8.70
CA ILE A 30 8.26 3.88 8.83
C ILE A 30 9.43 4.55 9.55
N PRO A 31 9.87 4.12 10.76
CA PRO A 31 10.97 4.78 11.45
C PRO A 31 12.29 4.70 10.69
N VAL A 32 12.60 3.55 10.08
CA VAL A 32 13.82 3.41 9.28
C VAL A 32 13.77 4.38 8.07
N GLY A 33 12.59 4.56 7.47
CA GLY A 33 12.30 5.58 6.46
C GLY A 33 12.73 7.00 6.84
N PHE A 34 12.50 7.38 8.11
CA PHE A 34 12.78 8.71 8.64
C PHE A 34 14.19 8.86 9.26
N LEU A 35 14.75 7.79 9.82
CA LEU A 35 15.99 7.84 10.61
C LEU A 35 17.26 7.68 9.75
N VAL A 36 17.17 6.98 8.62
CA VAL A 36 18.34 6.71 7.78
C VAL A 36 18.68 7.95 6.95
N ARG A 37 19.90 8.46 7.16
CA ARG A 37 20.43 9.64 6.48
C ARG A 37 21.24 9.23 5.25
N SER A 38 20.54 8.94 4.15
CA SER A 38 21.16 8.62 2.85
C SER A 38 20.21 8.89 1.70
N GLU A 39 20.71 9.54 0.64
CA GLU A 39 19.96 9.80 -0.59
C GLU A 39 19.56 8.49 -1.30
N TYR A 40 20.48 7.53 -1.39
CA TYR A 40 20.21 6.23 -2.00
C TYR A 40 19.12 5.46 -1.26
N TYR A 41 19.10 5.58 0.07
CA TYR A 41 18.07 4.95 0.88
C TYR A 41 16.70 5.61 0.62
N TYR A 42 16.65 6.93 0.51
CA TYR A 42 15.42 7.64 0.18
C TYR A 42 14.84 7.20 -1.18
N ILE A 43 15.69 7.09 -2.21
CA ILE A 43 15.28 6.58 -3.54
C ILE A 43 14.70 5.17 -3.44
N LEU A 44 15.41 4.26 -2.77
CA LEU A 44 14.96 2.88 -2.58
C LEU A 44 13.62 2.82 -1.84
N PHE A 45 13.49 3.65 -0.80
CA PHE A 45 12.31 3.69 0.05
C PHE A 45 11.08 4.19 -0.70
N SER A 46 11.20 5.31 -1.42
CA SER A 46 10.08 5.93 -2.13
C SER A 46 9.68 5.19 -3.41
N MET A 47 10.64 4.58 -4.12
CA MET A 47 10.38 3.92 -5.40
C MET A 47 10.00 2.45 -5.26
N ILE A 48 10.50 1.75 -4.25
CA ILE A 48 10.33 0.29 -4.15
C ILE A 48 9.62 -0.09 -2.87
N ILE A 49 10.18 0.24 -1.70
CA ILE A 49 9.71 -0.31 -0.42
C ILE A 49 8.26 0.12 -0.13
N LEU A 50 7.94 1.41 -0.27
CA LEU A 50 6.59 1.91 0.01
C LEU A 50 5.54 1.48 -1.02
N PRO A 51 5.82 1.54 -2.34
CA PRO A 51 4.92 1.00 -3.35
C PRO A 51 4.61 -0.49 -3.14
N LEU A 52 5.62 -1.28 -2.80
CA LEU A 52 5.46 -2.72 -2.57
C LEU A 52 4.70 -3.01 -1.28
N PHE A 53 4.95 -2.24 -0.22
CA PHE A 53 4.18 -2.30 1.02
C PHE A 53 2.68 -1.98 0.79
N GLY A 54 2.38 -0.99 -0.06
CA GLY A 54 1.01 -0.67 -0.45
C GLY A 54 0.33 -1.78 -1.28
N GLY A 55 1.09 -2.46 -2.14
CA GLY A 55 0.59 -3.59 -2.95
C GLY A 55 0.30 -4.84 -2.11
N CYS A 56 1.19 -5.21 -1.19
CA CYS A 56 1.00 -6.37 -0.32
C CYS A 56 -0.26 -6.27 0.55
N ALA A 57 -0.74 -5.06 0.86
CA ALA A 57 -2.01 -4.88 1.57
C ALA A 57 -3.22 -5.43 0.80
N LEU A 58 -3.13 -5.58 -0.52
CA LEU A 58 -4.20 -6.15 -1.34
C LEU A 58 -4.03 -7.63 -1.63
N GLU A 59 -2.80 -8.16 -1.51
CA GLU A 59 -2.49 -9.57 -1.75
C GLU A 59 -3.12 -10.49 -0.69
N TYR A 60 -3.11 -10.09 0.59
CA TYR A 60 -3.71 -10.86 1.68
C TYR A 60 -5.20 -11.15 1.52
N PRO A 61 -6.08 -10.17 1.24
CA PRO A 61 -7.49 -10.45 1.01
C PRO A 61 -7.71 -11.30 -0.25
N THR A 62 -6.90 -11.17 -1.30
CA THR A 62 -6.98 -12.05 -2.48
C THR A 62 -6.60 -13.50 -2.17
N GLU A 63 -5.51 -13.75 -1.43
CA GLU A 63 -5.11 -15.11 -1.04
C GLU A 63 -6.18 -15.80 -0.18
N GLN A 64 -6.81 -15.02 0.69
CA GLN A 64 -7.83 -15.56 1.58
C GLN A 64 -9.13 -15.88 0.85
N GLU A 65 -9.48 -15.11 -0.18
CA GLU A 65 -10.60 -15.43 -1.07
C GLU A 65 -10.36 -16.70 -1.87
N GLU A 66 -9.13 -16.94 -2.34
CA GLU A 66 -8.77 -18.20 -3.00
C GLU A 66 -8.91 -19.39 -2.05
N ARG A 67 -8.37 -19.29 -0.83
CA ARG A 67 -8.47 -20.35 0.20
C ARG A 67 -9.91 -20.64 0.62
N ALA A 68 -10.75 -19.62 0.68
CA ALA A 68 -12.16 -19.75 1.06
C ALA A 68 -13.07 -20.21 -0.10
N HIS A 69 -12.52 -20.46 -1.30
CA HIS A 69 -13.29 -20.73 -2.52
C HIS A 69 -14.41 -19.69 -2.74
N PHE A 70 -14.10 -18.40 -2.55
CA PHE A 70 -15.08 -17.32 -2.60
C PHE A 70 -15.86 -17.28 -3.93
N THR A 71 -15.27 -17.81 -5.01
CA THR A 71 -15.92 -18.00 -6.33
C THR A 71 -17.18 -18.86 -6.26
N LYS A 72 -17.22 -19.89 -5.39
CA LYS A 72 -18.44 -20.70 -5.16
C LYS A 72 -19.50 -19.95 -4.35
N LEU A 73 -19.07 -19.11 -3.41
CA LEU A 73 -19.95 -18.25 -2.61
C LEU A 73 -20.51 -17.07 -3.42
N LEU A 74 -19.77 -16.54 -4.39
CA LEU A 74 -20.22 -15.51 -5.32
C LEU A 74 -21.48 -15.93 -6.09
N ALA A 75 -21.58 -17.22 -6.45
CA ALA A 75 -22.73 -17.77 -7.18
C ALA A 75 -24.04 -17.73 -6.35
N THR A 76 -23.95 -17.56 -5.03
CA THR A 76 -25.10 -17.48 -4.12
C THR A 76 -25.49 -16.05 -3.73
N PHE A 77 -24.67 -15.04 -4.05
CA PHE A 77 -24.97 -13.64 -3.72
C PHE A 77 -25.49 -12.85 -4.93
N PRO A 78 -26.43 -11.89 -4.74
CA PRO A 78 -26.94 -11.02 -5.80
C PRO A 78 -25.97 -9.86 -6.09
N VAL A 79 -24.66 -10.14 -6.14
CA VAL A 79 -23.61 -9.14 -6.35
C VAL A 79 -22.85 -9.49 -7.63
N SER A 80 -22.75 -8.55 -8.56
CA SER A 80 -22.02 -8.78 -9.81
C SER A 80 -20.51 -8.79 -9.58
N GLY A 81 -19.78 -9.66 -10.29
CA GLY A 81 -18.31 -9.73 -10.18
C GLY A 81 -17.62 -8.39 -10.46
N ALA A 82 -18.18 -7.57 -11.37
CA ALA A 82 -17.69 -6.23 -11.65
C ALA A 82 -17.72 -5.28 -10.43
N GLN A 83 -18.72 -5.40 -9.55
CA GLN A 83 -18.80 -4.59 -8.32
C GLN A 83 -17.75 -4.98 -7.27
N ILE A 84 -17.26 -6.22 -7.33
CA ILE A 84 -16.22 -6.72 -6.41
C ILE A 84 -14.86 -6.26 -6.88
N VAL A 85 -14.57 -6.40 -8.18
CA VAL A 85 -13.32 -5.91 -8.78
C VAL A 85 -13.18 -4.40 -8.59
N THR A 86 -14.24 -3.63 -8.82
CA THR A 86 -14.22 -2.18 -8.60
C THR A 86 -14.03 -1.80 -7.13
N ALA A 87 -14.63 -2.54 -6.18
CA ALA A 87 -14.41 -2.31 -4.76
C ALA A 87 -12.95 -2.54 -4.34
N LYS A 88 -12.31 -3.59 -4.85
CA LYS A 88 -10.89 -3.88 -4.60
C LYS A 88 -9.95 -2.83 -5.17
N TYR A 89 -10.20 -2.40 -6.41
CA TYR A 89 -9.43 -1.31 -7.03
C TYR A 89 -9.53 0.00 -6.25
N ILE A 90 -10.72 0.35 -5.74
CA ILE A 90 -10.91 1.55 -4.91
C ILE A 90 -10.14 1.42 -3.60
N LEU A 91 -10.20 0.26 -2.93
CA LEU A 91 -9.45 0.00 -1.70
C LEU A 91 -7.93 0.12 -1.95
N GLY A 92 -7.46 -0.43 -3.06
CA GLY A 92 -6.05 -0.37 -3.46
C GLY A 92 -5.57 1.03 -3.81
N LEU A 93 -6.38 1.82 -4.51
CA LEU A 93 -6.11 3.24 -4.74
C LEU A 93 -6.01 4.01 -3.43
N CYS A 94 -6.88 3.74 -2.45
CA CYS A 94 -6.80 4.36 -1.13
C CYS A 94 -5.50 3.99 -0.41
N TYR A 95 -5.09 2.72 -0.40
CA TYR A 95 -3.84 2.28 0.21
C TYR A 95 -2.61 2.89 -0.47
N ALA A 96 -2.59 2.89 -1.80
CA ALA A 96 -1.54 3.52 -2.58
C ALA A 96 -1.45 5.03 -2.30
N ALA A 97 -2.58 5.71 -2.14
CA ALA A 97 -2.60 7.13 -1.79
C ALA A 97 -2.01 7.38 -0.39
N VAL A 98 -2.37 6.55 0.61
CA VAL A 98 -1.79 6.64 1.97
C VAL A 98 -0.28 6.40 1.95
N CYS A 99 0.18 5.39 1.22
CA CYS A 99 1.61 5.11 1.07
C CYS A 99 2.33 6.28 0.38
N ASN A 100 1.79 6.82 -0.72
CA ASN A 100 2.39 7.96 -1.40
C ASN A 100 2.43 9.22 -0.52
N LEU A 101 1.43 9.45 0.34
CA LEU A 101 1.47 10.52 1.33
C LEU A 101 2.57 10.31 2.37
N LEU A 102 2.77 9.09 2.84
CA LEU A 102 3.89 8.75 3.72
C LEU A 102 5.25 8.96 3.02
N ALA A 103 5.38 8.59 1.74
CA ALA A 103 6.59 8.87 0.95
C ALA A 103 6.87 10.37 0.84
N LEU A 104 5.82 11.19 0.69
CA LEU A 104 5.95 12.64 0.65
C LEU A 104 6.42 13.20 2.01
N MET A 105 5.88 12.68 3.12
CA MET A 105 6.33 13.06 4.46
C MET A 105 7.81 12.70 4.69
N CYS A 106 8.24 11.51 4.25
CA CYS A 106 9.65 11.12 4.26
C CYS A 106 10.52 12.04 3.39
N ALA A 107 10.02 12.44 2.21
CA ALA A 107 10.71 13.39 1.32
C ALA A 107 10.97 14.72 2.04
N MET A 108 9.95 15.26 2.69
CA MET A 108 10.06 16.51 3.46
C MET A 108 11.04 16.36 4.63
N ALA A 109 11.01 15.24 5.35
CA ALA A 109 11.97 14.99 6.42
C ALA A 109 13.43 14.93 5.92
N GLN A 110 13.68 14.30 4.77
CA GLN A 110 15.03 14.23 4.19
C GLN A 110 15.54 15.61 3.73
N VAL A 111 14.67 16.46 3.18
CA VAL A 111 15.02 17.82 2.74
C VAL A 111 15.24 18.78 3.93
N TYR A 112 14.33 18.80 4.90
CA TYR A 112 14.33 19.81 5.97
C TYR A 112 15.11 19.39 7.23
N VAL A 113 15.16 18.10 7.56
CA VAL A 113 15.83 17.62 8.79
C VAL A 113 17.24 17.13 8.49
N HIS A 114 17.40 16.33 7.43
CA HIS A 114 18.67 15.68 7.13
C HIS A 114 19.57 16.45 6.16
N HIS A 115 18.99 17.41 5.43
CA HIS A 115 19.64 18.22 4.38
C HIS A 115 20.42 17.38 3.37
N THR A 116 19.93 16.17 3.08
CA THR A 116 20.60 15.19 2.22
C THR A 116 20.32 15.39 0.74
N VAL A 117 19.15 15.94 0.41
CA VAL A 117 18.64 16.02 -0.97
C VAL A 117 17.98 17.39 -1.21
N SER A 118 18.08 17.91 -2.43
CA SER A 118 17.37 19.14 -2.81
C SER A 118 15.86 18.91 -2.94
N LEU A 119 15.05 19.94 -2.69
CA LEU A 119 13.59 19.85 -2.82
C LEU A 119 13.15 19.41 -4.23
N SER A 120 13.84 19.88 -5.27
CA SER A 120 13.57 19.50 -6.66
C SER A 120 13.83 18.03 -6.95
N GLU A 121 14.90 17.45 -6.41
CA GLU A 121 15.21 16.03 -6.61
C GLU A 121 14.24 15.15 -5.82
N ALA A 122 13.94 15.51 -4.58
CA ALA A 122 13.01 14.77 -3.75
C ALA A 122 11.61 14.68 -4.38
N LEU A 123 11.09 15.79 -4.91
CA LEU A 123 9.79 15.81 -5.62
C LEU A 123 9.80 14.97 -6.91
N ARG A 124 10.91 14.96 -7.67
CA ARG A 124 11.04 14.12 -8.87
C ARG A 124 11.03 12.64 -8.53
N ILE A 125 11.80 12.25 -7.52
CA ILE A 125 11.88 10.88 -7.02
C ILE A 125 10.50 10.41 -6.52
N TRP A 126 9.80 11.27 -5.77
CA TRP A 126 8.44 11.00 -5.31
C TRP A 126 7.44 10.84 -6.47
N GLY A 127 7.50 11.71 -7.49
CA GLY A 127 6.64 11.60 -8.68
C GLY A 127 6.83 10.30 -9.46
N ILE A 128 8.09 9.83 -9.57
CA ILE A 128 8.39 8.51 -10.16
C ILE A 128 7.85 7.39 -9.28
N GLY A 129 7.98 7.51 -7.95
CA GLY A 129 7.42 6.57 -6.98
C GLY A 129 5.90 6.37 -7.13
N ILE A 130 5.14 7.44 -7.38
CA ILE A 130 3.70 7.35 -7.67
C ILE A 130 3.44 6.48 -8.89
N SER A 131 4.21 6.70 -9.97
CA SER A 131 4.05 5.95 -11.22
C SER A 131 4.30 4.46 -11.00
N ILE A 132 5.33 4.11 -10.24
CA ILE A 132 5.65 2.73 -9.88
C ILE A 132 4.52 2.12 -9.03
N SER A 133 4.00 2.86 -8.04
CA SER A 133 2.90 2.38 -7.20
C SER A 133 1.63 2.05 -7.98
N LEU A 134 1.34 2.81 -9.04
CA LEU A 134 0.20 2.56 -9.93
C LEU A 134 0.42 1.31 -10.79
N ILE A 135 1.65 1.06 -11.25
CA ILE A 135 2.00 -0.16 -12.00
C ILE A 135 1.82 -1.39 -11.11
N PHE A 136 2.29 -1.34 -9.86
CA PHE A 136 2.08 -2.43 -8.91
C PHE A 136 0.60 -2.66 -8.63
N LEU A 137 -0.18 -1.59 -8.47
CA LEU A 137 -1.62 -1.70 -8.28
C LEU A 137 -2.33 -2.34 -9.48
N SER A 138 -1.88 -2.10 -10.72
CA SER A 138 -2.50 -2.69 -11.91
C SER A 138 -2.16 -4.16 -12.12
N LEU A 139 -1.12 -4.67 -11.47
CA LEU A 139 -0.71 -6.07 -11.54
C LEU A 139 -1.53 -6.98 -10.60
N ILE A 140 -2.28 -6.37 -9.66
CA ILE A 140 -3.16 -7.02 -8.69
C ILE A 140 -4.60 -7.01 -9.22
#